data_AF-A0A0K1F4D3-F1
#
_entry.id   AF-A0A0K1F4D3-F1
#
_cell.length_a   1.000
_cell.length_b   1.000
_cell.length_c   1.000
_cell.angle_alpha   90.00
_cell.angle_beta   90.00
_cell.angle_gamma   90.00
#
_symmetry.space_group_name_H-M   'P 1'
#
loop_
_entity.id
_entity.type
_entity.pdbx_description
1 polymer ?
#
loop_
_entity_poly.entity_id
_entity_poly.type
_entity_poly.pdbx_seq_one_letter_code
_entity_poly.pdbx_strand_id
1 'polypeptide(L)'
;MSDVGSNQDVARPPDPSELSGSVHGSFDPDARIGKAAPDGVGVERGDVGKADDALSDFNPDARISTPSGDAAASEAEIPDSGEPNVQVPEHASGDLRGPDGYYTSLDDRKGLALATRGEWVSSPGNSLCRPDVTTEGGRAVKEELARAGLEGIVYKGCVPDFGPVAKETVTIDTMTPDIETNRTSAYQALADRWCAEGRPDKEGNPKTDWISRDVAEWKKENNLAFHECSDMHTCQFVPQTIHSYYKHYGGRSECAAKERLEGMGVGEQQL
;
A
#
# COMPACT_ATOMS: atom_id res chain seq x y z
N MET A 1 57.22 -37.20 43.12
CA MET A 1 56.65 -37.72 41.88
C MET A 1 55.17 -37.32 41.86
N SER A 2 54.80 -36.53 40.83
CA SER A 2 53.50 -36.46 40.13
C SER A 2 52.17 -36.13 40.85
N ASP A 3 51.57 -35.03 40.35
CA ASP A 3 50.18 -34.82 39.89
C ASP A 3 48.93 -34.62 40.79
N VAL A 4 48.36 -33.41 40.62
CA VAL A 4 46.99 -33.00 40.18
C VAL A 4 45.71 -33.52 40.88
N GLY A 5 44.84 -32.55 41.23
CA GLY A 5 43.37 -32.72 41.38
C GLY A 5 42.78 -31.84 42.50
N SER A 6 42.35 -30.60 42.26
CA SER A 6 41.01 -30.14 41.84
C SER A 6 39.88 -30.24 42.90
N ASN A 7 39.52 -29.06 43.44
CA ASN A 7 38.24 -28.53 43.96
C ASN A 7 37.09 -29.47 44.39
N GLN A 8 36.58 -29.26 45.61
CA GLN A 8 35.15 -29.01 45.89
C GLN A 8 34.91 -28.50 47.33
N ASP A 9 33.75 -27.86 47.53
CA ASP A 9 33.12 -27.36 48.77
C ASP A 9 33.54 -25.99 49.33
N VAL A 10 32.78 -24.96 48.92
CA VAL A 10 32.66 -23.69 49.64
C VAL A 10 31.24 -23.53 50.15
N ALA A 11 31.16 -23.28 51.46
CA ALA A 11 29.97 -23.06 52.26
C ALA A 11 29.24 -21.74 51.94
N ARG A 12 27.90 -21.76 52.14
CA ARG A 12 26.97 -20.61 52.26
C ARG A 12 27.26 -19.74 53.52
N PRO A 13 26.56 -18.60 53.72
CA PRO A 13 26.25 -17.42 52.88
C PRO A 13 26.73 -16.12 53.61
N PRO A 14 26.42 -14.90 53.11
CA PRO A 14 25.40 -14.12 53.83
C PRO A 14 24.57 -13.15 52.95
N ASP A 15 23.39 -12.76 53.44
CA ASP A 15 22.64 -11.55 53.03
C ASP A 15 23.29 -10.30 53.64
N PRO A 16 23.15 -9.15 52.96
CA PRO A 16 22.71 -7.98 53.70
C PRO A 16 21.64 -7.14 52.96
N SER A 17 20.74 -6.64 53.78
CA SER A 17 19.66 -5.70 53.48
C SER A 17 20.16 -4.30 53.08
N GLU A 18 19.30 -3.62 52.31
CA GLU A 18 18.98 -2.18 52.35
C GLU A 18 19.95 -1.13 51.76
N LEU A 19 19.32 -0.30 50.90
CA LEU A 19 19.58 1.12 50.57
C LEU A 19 20.70 1.48 49.58
N SER A 20 20.29 1.91 48.38
CA SER A 20 20.54 3.28 47.90
C SER A 20 20.17 3.47 46.41
N GLY A 21 19.18 4.33 46.15
CA GLY A 21 19.34 5.39 45.14
C GLY A 21 18.82 5.16 43.71
N SER A 22 17.86 6.01 43.35
CA SER A 22 17.73 6.68 42.04
C SER A 22 16.91 6.04 40.91
N VAL A 23 15.63 6.41 40.92
CA VAL A 23 14.89 7.07 39.81
C VAL A 23 15.35 6.79 38.38
N HIS A 24 14.53 6.09 37.60
CA HIS A 24 14.19 6.49 36.23
C HIS A 24 12.76 6.02 35.91
N GLY A 25 11.89 7.00 35.68
CA GLY A 25 10.50 6.80 35.30
C GLY A 25 10.39 6.18 33.91
N SER A 26 9.61 5.11 33.82
CA SER A 26 9.12 4.58 32.55
C SER A 26 8.00 5.50 32.06
N PHE A 27 8.26 6.18 30.95
CA PHE A 27 7.30 6.97 30.19
C PHE A 27 6.57 6.03 29.22
N ASP A 28 5.25 5.95 29.37
CA ASP A 28 4.34 5.10 28.58
C ASP A 28 3.37 6.03 27.82
N PRO A 29 3.57 6.30 26.51
CA PRO A 29 2.84 7.36 25.82
C PRO A 29 1.44 6.99 25.27
N ASP A 30 0.94 5.76 25.46
CA ASP A 30 -0.41 5.39 24.95
C ASP A 30 -1.49 5.24 26.04
N ALA A 31 -1.22 5.69 27.26
CA ALA A 31 -2.24 5.81 28.31
C ALA A 31 -3.17 7.01 28.05
N ARG A 32 -4.22 6.84 27.23
CA ARG A 32 -5.37 7.76 27.23
C ARG A 32 -6.39 7.37 28.29
N ILE A 33 -6.67 8.37 29.12
CA ILE A 33 -7.52 8.42 30.30
C ILE A 33 -8.94 7.88 30.05
N GLY A 34 -9.36 6.93 30.91
CA GLY A 34 -10.76 6.59 31.11
C GLY A 34 -11.44 7.48 32.15
N LYS A 35 -12.76 7.66 32.02
CA LYS A 35 -13.62 7.91 33.18
C LYS A 35 -15.03 7.31 32.98
N ALA A 36 -15.23 6.24 33.74
CA ALA A 36 -16.43 5.81 34.49
C ALA A 36 -17.80 5.59 33.79
N ALA A 37 -18.26 4.35 34.00
CA ALA A 37 -19.53 3.65 33.72
C ALA A 37 -20.72 4.16 34.60
N PRO A 38 -21.91 3.49 34.72
CA PRO A 38 -22.35 2.16 34.23
C PRO A 38 -23.78 2.19 33.59
N ASP A 39 -24.45 1.13 33.09
CA ASP A 39 -24.75 -0.23 33.53
C ASP A 39 -25.29 -1.07 32.34
N GLY A 40 -25.23 -2.41 32.44
CA GLY A 40 -26.33 -3.26 31.98
C GLY A 40 -26.12 -4.21 30.79
N VAL A 41 -25.78 -5.47 31.11
CA VAL A 41 -26.37 -6.74 30.63
C VAL A 41 -26.71 -6.92 29.14
N GLY A 42 -26.16 -8.00 28.55
CA GLY A 42 -26.79 -8.68 27.40
C GLY A 42 -25.82 -9.51 26.55
N VAL A 43 -25.65 -10.79 26.88
CA VAL A 43 -25.03 -11.78 26.00
C VAL A 43 -26.12 -12.32 25.06
N GLU A 44 -25.99 -12.11 23.76
CA GLU A 44 -26.64 -12.96 22.75
C GLU A 44 -25.69 -13.26 21.59
N ARG A 45 -25.59 -14.56 21.27
CA ARG A 45 -24.98 -15.09 20.06
C ARG A 45 -26.04 -15.13 18.96
N GLY A 46 -25.69 -14.61 17.79
CA GLY A 46 -26.36 -14.86 16.51
C GLY A 46 -25.63 -14.09 15.43
N ASP A 47 -25.63 -14.43 14.16
CA ASP A 47 -25.94 -15.64 13.41
C ASP A 47 -25.12 -15.46 12.11
N VAL A 48 -24.59 -16.54 11.54
CA VAL A 48 -23.78 -16.48 10.32
C VAL A 48 -24.72 -16.23 9.14
N GLY A 49 -24.59 -15.08 8.49
CA GLY A 49 -25.36 -14.78 7.29
C GLY A 49 -24.80 -13.61 6.49
N LYS A 50 -24.26 -13.95 5.31
CA LYS A 50 -24.06 -13.10 4.12
C LYS A 50 -22.99 -12.00 4.21
N ALA A 51 -21.77 -12.40 3.87
CA ALA A 51 -20.67 -11.51 3.48
C ALA A 51 -20.26 -11.87 2.04
N ASP A 52 -21.13 -11.59 1.07
CA ASP A 52 -20.89 -11.86 -0.34
C ASP A 52 -21.06 -10.66 -1.30
N ASP A 53 -21.44 -9.47 -0.81
CA ASP A 53 -21.71 -8.30 -1.68
C ASP A 53 -20.87 -7.03 -1.38
N ALA A 54 -19.73 -7.15 -0.68
CA ALA A 54 -18.85 -5.99 -0.38
C ALA A 54 -17.57 -5.90 -1.24
N LEU A 55 -17.46 -6.68 -2.32
CA LEU A 55 -16.26 -6.74 -3.17
C LEU A 55 -16.40 -6.02 -4.52
N SER A 56 -17.54 -5.35 -4.80
CA SER A 56 -17.76 -4.64 -6.05
C SER A 56 -17.06 -3.28 -6.15
N ASP A 57 -16.63 -2.70 -5.03
CA ASP A 57 -15.92 -1.41 -4.98
C ASP A 57 -14.39 -1.55 -5.00
N PHE A 58 -13.87 -2.76 -5.27
CA PHE A 58 -12.43 -3.02 -5.28
C PHE A 58 -11.77 -2.62 -6.60
N ASN A 59 -11.15 -1.44 -6.57
CA ASN A 59 -10.16 -1.00 -7.55
C ASN A 59 -8.81 -0.78 -6.84
N PRO A 60 -7.75 -1.56 -7.16
CA PRO A 60 -6.44 -1.38 -6.54
C PRO A 60 -5.82 0.00 -6.81
N ASP A 61 -6.32 0.71 -7.82
CA ASP A 61 -5.79 2.00 -8.26
C ASP A 61 -6.71 3.20 -7.96
N ALA A 62 -8.00 3.02 -7.62
CA ALA A 62 -8.89 4.16 -7.40
C ALA A 62 -9.17 4.44 -5.93
N ARG A 63 -8.64 5.55 -5.40
CA ARG A 63 -9.18 6.24 -4.21
C ARG A 63 -8.95 7.76 -4.20
N ILE A 64 -9.73 8.52 -4.99
CA ILE A 64 -10.35 9.80 -4.56
C ILE A 64 -11.64 9.99 -5.37
N SER A 65 -12.81 10.13 -4.71
CA SER A 65 -14.03 10.69 -5.31
C SER A 65 -14.37 12.03 -4.64
N THR A 66 -14.20 13.11 -5.42
CA THR A 66 -14.94 14.41 -5.50
C THR A 66 -15.19 15.28 -4.25
N PRO A 67 -15.31 16.61 -4.46
CA PRO A 67 -16.40 17.38 -3.87
C PRO A 67 -17.39 17.93 -4.91
N SER A 68 -18.66 17.58 -4.70
CA SER A 68 -19.90 18.37 -4.78
C SER A 68 -20.02 19.57 -5.73
N GLY A 69 -21.08 19.54 -6.57
CA GLY A 69 -21.69 20.71 -7.21
C GLY A 69 -22.96 20.36 -8.00
N ASP A 70 -24.14 20.57 -7.40
CA ASP A 70 -25.47 20.44 -8.01
C ASP A 70 -25.76 21.46 -9.13
N ALA A 71 -26.54 21.05 -10.15
CA ALA A 71 -27.61 21.88 -10.76
C ALA A 71 -28.52 21.09 -11.75
N ALA A 72 -29.74 20.79 -11.28
CA ALA A 72 -31.09 20.87 -11.88
C ALA A 72 -31.39 20.53 -13.38
N ALA A 73 -32.29 19.53 -13.53
CA ALA A 73 -33.56 19.43 -14.32
C ALA A 73 -33.63 19.93 -15.78
N SER A 74 -34.18 19.18 -16.75
CA SER A 74 -35.64 18.88 -16.90
C SER A 74 -35.94 17.82 -17.99
N GLU A 75 -37.18 17.30 -17.94
CA GLU A 75 -37.82 16.12 -18.57
C GLU A 75 -37.98 16.08 -20.11
N ALA A 76 -38.16 14.88 -20.70
CA ALA A 76 -39.41 14.43 -21.36
C ALA A 76 -39.30 13.11 -22.20
N GLU A 77 -40.20 12.16 -21.88
CA GLU A 77 -40.93 11.13 -22.67
C GLU A 77 -40.27 10.09 -23.63
N ILE A 78 -40.85 8.88 -23.56
CA ILE A 78 -40.64 7.59 -24.28
C ILE A 78 -41.84 7.42 -25.26
N PRO A 79 -41.77 6.84 -26.50
CA PRO A 79 -41.59 5.39 -26.70
C PRO A 79 -40.99 4.84 -28.00
N ASP A 80 -40.57 3.56 -27.95
CA ASP A 80 -41.04 2.44 -28.81
C ASP A 80 -39.93 1.44 -29.24
N SER A 81 -40.39 0.20 -29.34
CA SER A 81 -39.82 -1.14 -29.54
C SER A 81 -38.79 -1.39 -30.65
N GLY A 82 -37.89 -2.36 -30.39
CA GLY A 82 -37.12 -3.07 -31.43
C GLY A 82 -35.84 -3.78 -30.94
N GLU A 83 -35.95 -5.09 -30.65
CA GLU A 83 -34.95 -6.19 -30.70
C GLU A 83 -33.50 -6.05 -30.12
N PRO A 84 -32.89 -7.15 -29.62
CA PRO A 84 -31.67 -7.07 -28.82
C PRO A 84 -30.44 -6.94 -29.72
N ASN A 85 -29.93 -5.73 -29.89
CA ASN A 85 -28.58 -5.55 -30.42
C ASN A 85 -27.57 -5.84 -29.30
N VAL A 86 -26.82 -6.92 -29.44
CA VAL A 86 -25.63 -7.19 -28.62
C VAL A 86 -24.64 -6.07 -28.92
N GLN A 87 -24.65 -5.03 -28.08
CA GLN A 87 -23.65 -3.98 -28.11
C GLN A 87 -22.33 -4.58 -27.63
N VAL A 88 -21.52 -5.02 -28.59
CA VAL A 88 -20.07 -5.11 -28.41
C VAL A 88 -19.60 -3.69 -28.09
N PRO A 89 -18.88 -3.43 -26.99
CA PRO A 89 -18.40 -2.09 -26.69
C PRO A 89 -17.50 -1.65 -27.83
N GLU A 90 -17.85 -0.52 -28.42
CA GLU A 90 -17.05 0.23 -29.36
C GLU A 90 -15.72 0.55 -28.66
N HIS A 91 -14.68 -0.23 -28.93
CA HIS A 91 -13.32 0.13 -28.56
C HIS A 91 -13.03 1.47 -29.23
N ALA A 92 -13.06 2.55 -28.45
CA ALA A 92 -12.68 3.87 -28.91
C ALA A 92 -11.31 3.74 -29.57
N SER A 93 -11.21 4.21 -30.82
CA SER A 93 -10.07 4.09 -31.74
C SER A 93 -8.75 4.77 -31.27
N GLY A 94 -8.54 4.93 -29.96
CA GLY A 94 -7.34 5.51 -29.38
C GLY A 94 -6.92 4.92 -28.02
N ASP A 95 -7.70 3.99 -27.42
CA ASP A 95 -7.26 3.31 -26.21
C ASP A 95 -6.48 2.03 -26.55
N LEU A 96 -5.15 2.11 -26.47
CA LEU A 96 -4.25 1.00 -26.80
C LEU A 96 -4.09 0.00 -25.65
N ARG A 97 -4.84 0.14 -24.55
CA ARG A 97 -4.81 -0.81 -23.44
C ARG A 97 -5.42 -2.15 -23.84
N GLY A 98 -4.90 -3.21 -23.24
CA GLY A 98 -5.46 -4.55 -23.35
C GLY A 98 -6.88 -4.62 -22.77
N PRO A 99 -7.59 -5.74 -23.00
CA PRO A 99 -8.97 -5.92 -22.52
C PRO A 99 -9.10 -5.89 -20.99
N ASP A 100 -8.00 -6.02 -20.27
CA ASP A 100 -7.95 -5.91 -18.80
C ASP A 100 -7.56 -4.51 -18.30
N GLY A 101 -7.45 -3.53 -19.19
CA GLY A 101 -7.26 -2.11 -18.84
C GLY A 101 -5.82 -1.68 -18.58
N TYR A 102 -4.83 -2.49 -18.98
CA TYR A 102 -3.39 -2.17 -18.84
C TYR A 102 -2.71 -2.09 -20.22
N TYR A 103 -1.68 -1.26 -20.35
CA TYR A 103 -0.80 -1.24 -21.52
C TYR A 103 0.18 -2.42 -21.49
N THR A 104 0.60 -2.86 -20.31
CA THR A 104 1.43 -4.06 -20.17
C THR A 104 0.63 -5.34 -20.39
N SER A 105 1.25 -6.31 -21.04
CA SER A 105 0.60 -7.61 -21.26
C SER A 105 0.42 -8.37 -19.95
N LEU A 106 -0.64 -9.16 -19.87
CA LEU A 106 -0.88 -10.02 -18.71
C LEU A 106 0.26 -11.02 -18.49
N ASP A 107 0.90 -11.51 -19.56
CA ASP A 107 1.98 -12.49 -19.44
C ASP A 107 3.28 -11.87 -18.91
N ASP A 108 3.59 -10.62 -19.26
CA ASP A 108 4.68 -9.86 -18.65
C ASP A 108 4.43 -9.68 -17.15
N ARG A 109 3.23 -9.23 -16.78
CA ARG A 109 2.84 -9.05 -15.37
C ARG A 109 2.89 -10.35 -14.58
N LYS A 110 2.38 -11.46 -15.13
CA LYS A 110 2.46 -12.80 -14.51
C LYS A 110 3.89 -13.20 -14.24
N GLY A 111 4.78 -13.02 -15.22
CA GLY A 111 6.19 -13.41 -15.10
C GLY A 111 6.86 -12.80 -13.87
N LEU A 112 6.50 -11.56 -13.53
CA LEU A 112 7.05 -10.87 -12.37
C LEU A 112 6.25 -11.12 -11.08
N ALA A 113 4.92 -11.04 -11.11
CA ALA A 113 4.08 -11.25 -9.93
C ALA A 113 4.26 -12.64 -9.31
N LEU A 114 4.32 -13.68 -10.15
CA LEU A 114 4.51 -15.06 -9.71
C LEU A 114 5.95 -15.38 -9.28
N ALA A 115 6.90 -14.49 -9.59
CA ALA A 115 8.27 -14.58 -9.06
C ALA A 115 8.35 -14.14 -7.58
N THR A 116 7.28 -13.54 -7.04
CA THR A 116 7.16 -13.30 -5.61
C THR A 116 7.26 -14.63 -4.86
N ARG A 117 8.09 -14.68 -3.83
CA ARG A 117 8.29 -15.87 -2.99
C ARG A 117 7.10 -16.11 -2.05
N GLY A 118 5.86 -15.84 -2.45
CA GLY A 118 4.68 -15.89 -1.58
C GLY A 118 3.77 -17.10 -1.85
N GLU A 119 2.79 -17.28 -0.97
CA GLU A 119 1.75 -18.28 -1.05
C GLU A 119 0.42 -17.65 -1.47
N TRP A 120 -0.12 -18.09 -2.61
CA TRP A 120 -1.41 -17.64 -3.11
C TRP A 120 -2.56 -18.38 -2.43
N VAL A 121 -3.56 -17.65 -1.95
CA VAL A 121 -4.74 -18.25 -1.32
C VAL A 121 -5.62 -19.00 -2.31
N SER A 122 -5.72 -18.50 -3.55
CA SER A 122 -6.48 -19.16 -4.62
C SER A 122 -5.75 -19.02 -5.95
N SER A 123 -6.16 -18.07 -6.77
CA SER A 123 -5.65 -17.87 -8.13
C SER A 123 -4.37 -17.04 -8.11
N PRO A 124 -3.21 -17.57 -8.53
CA PRO A 124 -1.98 -16.81 -8.56
C PRO A 124 -2.10 -15.52 -9.39
N GLY A 125 -1.67 -14.40 -8.82
CA GLY A 125 -1.81 -13.07 -9.43
C GLY A 125 -3.23 -12.47 -9.39
N ASN A 126 -4.22 -13.18 -8.87
CA ASN A 126 -5.62 -12.72 -8.78
C ASN A 126 -6.25 -13.07 -7.43
N SER A 127 -5.44 -13.14 -6.38
CA SER A 127 -5.89 -13.42 -5.02
C SER A 127 -4.95 -12.77 -4.02
N LEU A 128 -5.25 -12.95 -2.73
CA LEU A 128 -4.30 -12.66 -1.66
C LEU A 128 -3.02 -13.52 -1.81
N CYS A 129 -1.87 -12.88 -1.63
CA CYS A 129 -0.54 -13.48 -1.60
C CYS A 129 0.08 -13.27 -0.21
N ARG A 130 0.19 -14.36 0.57
CA ARG A 130 0.84 -14.35 1.89
C ARG A 130 2.36 -14.47 1.70
N PRO A 131 3.19 -13.83 2.54
CA PRO A 131 4.63 -14.04 2.46
C PRO A 131 5.02 -15.46 2.91
N ASP A 132 5.96 -16.09 2.22
CA ASP A 132 6.59 -17.36 2.61
C ASP A 132 7.46 -17.20 3.87
N VAL A 133 6.87 -17.58 5.00
CA VAL A 133 7.48 -17.51 6.33
C VAL A 133 8.65 -18.48 6.53
N THR A 134 8.90 -19.40 5.61
CA THR A 134 10.09 -20.25 5.65
C THR A 134 11.35 -19.45 5.32
N THR A 135 11.21 -18.35 4.55
CA THR A 135 12.29 -17.43 4.22
C THR A 135 12.44 -16.31 5.24
N GLU A 136 13.66 -15.80 5.43
CA GLU A 136 13.90 -14.61 6.27
C GLU A 136 13.13 -13.38 5.76
N GLY A 137 13.15 -13.14 4.44
CA GLY A 137 12.41 -12.05 3.83
C GLY A 137 10.90 -12.15 4.06
N GLY A 138 10.31 -13.35 3.96
CA GLY A 138 8.88 -13.51 4.20
C GLY A 138 8.49 -13.36 5.67
N ARG A 139 9.35 -13.75 6.62
CA ARG A 139 9.11 -13.45 8.05
C ARG A 139 9.12 -11.94 8.32
N ALA A 140 10.10 -11.22 7.78
CA ALA A 140 10.17 -9.77 7.94
C ALA A 140 8.93 -9.07 7.34
N VAL A 141 8.47 -9.51 6.17
CA VAL A 141 7.25 -8.99 5.54
C VAL A 141 6.01 -9.32 6.35
N LYS A 142 5.90 -10.53 6.90
CA LYS A 142 4.80 -10.92 7.78
C LYS A 142 4.70 -10.01 9.01
N GLU A 143 5.83 -9.70 9.64
CA GLU A 143 5.86 -8.79 10.79
C GLU A 143 5.40 -7.38 10.43
N GLU A 144 5.85 -6.84 9.29
CA GLU A 144 5.41 -5.52 8.82
C GLU A 144 3.91 -5.50 8.45
N LEU A 145 3.41 -6.53 7.76
CA LEU A 145 1.99 -6.66 7.42
C LEU A 145 1.11 -6.79 8.67
N ALA A 146 1.57 -7.52 9.69
CA ALA A 146 0.84 -7.68 10.95
C ALA A 146 0.63 -6.35 11.69
N ARG A 147 1.56 -5.39 11.57
CA ARG A 147 1.39 -4.03 12.12
C ARG A 147 0.24 -3.26 11.47
N ALA A 148 -0.11 -3.61 10.23
CA ALA A 148 -1.27 -3.08 9.51
C ALA A 148 -2.53 -3.98 9.65
N GLY A 149 -2.47 -5.06 10.43
CA GLY A 149 -3.57 -6.02 10.57
C GLY A 149 -3.80 -6.89 9.31
N LEU A 150 -2.78 -7.03 8.45
CA LEU A 150 -2.87 -7.74 7.19
C LEU A 150 -2.10 -9.07 7.25
N GLU A 151 -2.59 -10.07 6.52
CA GLU A 151 -1.93 -11.36 6.37
C GLU A 151 -1.18 -11.54 5.04
N GLY A 152 -1.39 -10.64 4.09
CA GLY A 152 -0.79 -10.67 2.75
C GLY A 152 -1.18 -9.45 1.93
N ILE A 153 -0.78 -9.43 0.66
CA ILE A 153 -1.15 -8.39 -0.31
C ILE A 153 -2.09 -8.99 -1.35
N VAL A 154 -3.20 -8.31 -1.62
CA VAL A 154 -4.16 -8.71 -2.65
C VAL A 154 -3.62 -8.33 -4.02
N TYR A 155 -3.71 -9.25 -4.98
CA TYR A 155 -3.46 -8.95 -6.38
C TYR A 155 -4.73 -9.06 -7.22
N LYS A 156 -4.81 -8.21 -8.24
CA LYS A 156 -5.79 -8.31 -9.34
C LYS A 156 -5.05 -8.08 -10.64
N GLY A 157 -5.21 -8.97 -11.61
CA GLY A 157 -4.47 -8.89 -12.87
C GLY A 157 -2.95 -8.85 -12.67
N CYS A 158 -2.40 -9.57 -11.70
CA CYS A 158 -0.98 -9.55 -11.36
C CYS A 158 -0.43 -8.17 -10.94
N VAL A 159 -1.31 -7.23 -10.55
CA VAL A 159 -0.97 -5.94 -9.92
C VAL A 159 -1.28 -6.01 -8.42
N PRO A 160 -0.30 -5.75 -7.53
CA PRO A 160 -0.50 -5.73 -6.09
C PRO A 160 -1.24 -4.47 -5.64
N ASP A 161 -2.12 -4.60 -4.66
CA ASP A 161 -2.70 -3.48 -3.93
C ASP A 161 -1.87 -3.17 -2.67
N PHE A 162 -1.05 -2.12 -2.74
CA PHE A 162 -0.31 -1.61 -1.59
C PHE A 162 -1.05 -0.52 -0.81
N GLY A 163 -2.25 -0.11 -1.23
CA GLY A 163 -3.04 0.93 -0.57
C GLY A 163 -3.20 0.72 0.95
N PRO A 164 -3.51 -0.50 1.43
CA PRO A 164 -3.62 -0.78 2.86
C PRO A 164 -2.34 -0.57 3.70
N VAL A 165 -1.17 -0.53 3.06
CA VAL A 165 0.14 -0.36 3.73
C VAL A 165 0.85 0.94 3.37
N ALA A 166 0.32 1.70 2.41
CA ALA A 166 0.87 2.99 2.01
C ALA A 166 0.79 3.99 3.18
N LYS A 167 1.90 4.67 3.48
CA LYS A 167 1.96 5.73 4.51
C LYS A 167 1.46 7.07 4.00
N GLU A 168 1.72 7.34 2.73
CA GLU A 168 1.24 8.52 2.01
C GLU A 168 0.88 8.09 0.60
N THR A 169 -0.16 8.70 0.05
CA THR A 169 -0.57 8.56 -1.36
C THR A 169 -0.73 9.95 -1.96
N VAL A 170 -0.25 10.17 -3.16
CA VAL A 170 -0.34 11.45 -3.89
C VAL A 170 -0.59 11.17 -5.36
N THR A 171 -1.25 12.11 -6.04
CA THR A 171 -1.48 12.05 -7.49
C THR A 171 -0.58 13.07 -8.17
N ILE A 172 -0.02 12.70 -9.31
CA ILE A 172 0.73 13.60 -10.20
C ILE A 172 0.03 13.69 -11.56
N ASP A 173 0.08 14.86 -12.20
CA ASP A 173 -0.63 15.11 -13.46
C ASP A 173 -0.12 14.25 -14.62
N THR A 174 1.19 13.99 -14.65
CA THR A 174 1.83 13.21 -15.72
C THR A 174 2.88 12.30 -15.13
N MET A 175 2.61 11.00 -15.13
CA MET A 175 3.62 9.98 -14.90
C MET A 175 4.32 9.61 -16.20
N THR A 176 5.63 9.39 -16.11
CA THR A 176 6.51 9.06 -17.23
C THR A 176 7.25 7.73 -16.97
N PRO A 177 7.98 7.16 -17.94
CA PRO A 177 8.88 6.04 -17.67
C PRO A 177 10.09 6.38 -16.79
N ASP A 178 10.36 7.67 -16.56
CA ASP A 178 11.48 8.15 -15.76
C ASP A 178 11.09 8.35 -14.28
N ILE A 179 11.69 7.54 -13.42
CA ILE A 179 11.39 7.56 -11.98
C ILE A 179 11.75 8.88 -11.33
N GLU A 180 12.81 9.56 -11.79
CA GLU A 180 13.28 10.79 -11.16
C GLU A 180 12.34 11.96 -11.44
N THR A 181 11.79 12.03 -12.65
CA THR A 181 10.74 12.97 -13.05
C THR A 181 9.48 12.77 -12.22
N ASN A 182 9.02 11.52 -12.08
CA ASN A 182 7.83 11.18 -11.31
C ASN A 182 8.03 11.49 -9.81
N ARG A 183 9.18 11.09 -9.26
CA ARG A 183 9.55 11.32 -7.87
C ARG A 183 9.62 12.80 -7.53
N THR A 184 10.20 13.61 -8.42
CA THR A 184 10.28 15.07 -8.23
C THR A 184 8.87 15.67 -8.13
N SER A 185 7.98 15.29 -9.05
CA SER A 185 6.59 15.77 -9.07
C SER A 185 5.81 15.32 -7.83
N ALA A 186 5.94 14.05 -7.45
CA ALA A 186 5.24 13.50 -6.28
C ALA A 186 5.74 14.11 -4.96
N TYR A 187 7.05 14.35 -4.84
CA TYR A 187 7.61 14.95 -3.62
C TYR A 187 7.19 16.41 -3.47
N GLN A 188 7.12 17.14 -4.59
CA GLN A 188 6.60 18.50 -4.59
C GLN A 188 5.12 18.51 -4.17
N ALA A 189 4.29 17.69 -4.82
CA ALA A 189 2.86 17.61 -4.52
C ALA A 189 2.58 17.20 -3.05
N LEU A 190 3.37 16.28 -2.50
CA LEU A 190 3.24 15.88 -1.10
C LEU A 190 3.69 16.99 -0.13
N ALA A 191 4.78 17.70 -0.45
CA ALA A 191 5.24 18.84 0.34
C ALA A 191 4.19 19.97 0.34
N ASP A 192 3.62 20.29 -0.82
CA ASP A 192 2.56 21.30 -0.95
C ASP A 192 1.32 20.91 -0.13
N ARG A 193 0.92 19.62 -0.15
CA ARG A 193 -0.15 19.12 0.71
C ARG A 193 0.18 19.29 2.19
N TRP A 194 1.37 18.89 2.62
CA TRP A 194 1.77 19.03 4.03
C TRP A 194 1.79 20.50 4.48
N CYS A 195 2.19 21.43 3.61
CA CYS A 195 2.08 22.88 3.85
C CYS A 195 0.62 23.31 4.02
N ALA A 196 -0.26 22.90 3.11
CA ALA A 196 -1.68 23.26 3.13
C ALA A 196 -2.42 22.70 4.35
N GLU A 197 -2.05 21.50 4.79
CA GLU A 197 -2.62 20.84 5.98
C GLU A 197 -2.01 21.34 7.29
N GLY A 198 -0.92 22.12 7.23
CA GLY A 198 -0.20 22.59 8.41
C GLY A 198 0.42 21.43 9.21
N ARG A 199 0.93 20.41 8.50
CA ARG A 199 1.56 19.24 9.13
C ARG A 199 2.70 19.68 10.06
N PRO A 200 2.70 19.29 11.34
CA PRO A 200 3.78 19.63 12.25
C PRO A 200 5.07 18.88 11.90
N ASP A 201 6.21 19.42 12.30
CA ASP A 201 7.49 18.71 12.21
C ASP A 201 7.50 17.44 13.08
N LYS A 202 8.60 16.69 13.03
CA LYS A 202 8.74 15.43 13.78
C LYS A 202 8.77 15.62 15.30
N GLU A 203 9.08 16.82 15.77
CA GLU A 203 9.03 17.22 17.18
C GLU A 203 7.64 17.75 17.60
N GLY A 204 6.70 17.88 16.65
CA GLY A 204 5.34 18.35 16.89
C GLY A 204 5.18 19.88 16.81
N ASN A 205 6.21 20.61 16.36
CA ASN A 205 6.11 22.06 16.19
C ASN A 205 5.38 22.42 14.89
N PRO A 206 4.65 23.55 14.86
CA PRO A 206 4.04 24.04 13.63
C PRO A 206 5.08 24.26 12.54
N LYS A 207 4.82 23.71 11.34
CA LYS A 207 5.64 23.90 10.15
C LYS A 207 4.74 24.15 8.94
N THR A 208 5.10 25.13 8.12
CA THR A 208 4.31 25.55 6.95
C THR A 208 5.15 25.70 5.67
N ASP A 209 6.42 25.31 5.73
CA ASP A 209 7.42 25.46 4.67
C ASP A 209 8.07 24.10 4.32
N TRP A 210 7.24 23.06 4.22
CA TRP A 210 7.67 21.76 3.71
C TRP A 210 8.17 21.86 2.27
N ILE A 211 9.28 21.20 2.00
CA ILE A 211 9.87 21.12 0.65
C ILE A 211 10.11 19.66 0.25
N SER A 212 10.34 19.42 -1.05
CA SER A 212 10.62 18.07 -1.59
C SER A 212 11.79 17.34 -0.91
N ARG A 213 12.77 18.09 -0.37
CA ARG A 213 13.87 17.52 0.42
C ARG A 213 13.38 16.94 1.75
N ASP A 214 12.44 17.61 2.41
CA ASP A 214 11.88 17.13 3.69
C ASP A 214 11.10 15.83 3.47
N VAL A 215 10.34 15.75 2.36
CA VAL A 215 9.66 14.50 1.94
C VAL A 215 10.68 13.38 1.69
N ALA A 216 11.79 13.69 1.02
CA ALA A 216 12.85 12.72 0.73
C ALA A 216 13.49 12.16 2.01
N GLU A 217 13.80 13.02 2.97
CA GLU A 217 14.34 12.61 4.26
C GLU A 217 13.30 11.84 5.09
N TRP A 218 12.05 12.29 5.15
CA TRP A 218 10.96 11.56 5.81
C TRP A 218 10.79 10.14 5.23
N LYS A 219 10.79 10.00 3.90
CA LYS A 219 10.74 8.71 3.20
C LYS A 219 11.88 7.80 3.62
N LYS A 220 13.10 8.34 3.74
CA LYS A 220 14.31 7.62 4.14
C LYS A 220 14.29 7.23 5.61
N GLU A 221 13.95 8.14 6.50
CA GLU A 221 13.82 7.92 7.96
C GLU A 221 12.78 6.83 8.27
N ASN A 222 11.71 6.75 7.47
CA ASN A 222 10.65 5.75 7.63
C ASN A 222 10.85 4.47 6.80
N ASN A 223 12.01 4.32 6.15
CA ASN A 223 12.35 3.17 5.30
C ASN A 223 11.24 2.82 4.28
N LEU A 224 10.77 3.82 3.54
CA LEU A 224 9.71 3.66 2.54
C LEU A 224 10.31 3.52 1.14
N ALA A 225 9.61 2.83 0.25
CA ALA A 225 9.78 2.80 -1.19
C ALA A 225 8.84 3.82 -1.84
N PHE A 226 9.27 4.40 -2.96
CA PHE A 226 8.41 5.13 -3.86
C PHE A 226 7.83 4.14 -4.86
N HIS A 227 6.50 4.02 -4.89
CA HIS A 227 5.76 3.12 -5.76
C HIS A 227 4.88 3.94 -6.70
N GLU A 228 4.98 3.65 -7.99
CA GLU A 228 4.17 4.24 -9.05
C GLU A 228 3.07 3.24 -9.43
N CYS A 229 1.80 3.59 -9.21
CA CYS A 229 0.66 2.73 -9.47
C CYS A 229 0.35 2.62 -10.96
N SER A 230 -0.35 1.55 -11.36
CA SER A 230 -0.57 1.23 -12.76
C SER A 230 -1.61 2.11 -13.45
N ASP A 231 -2.36 2.93 -12.70
CA ASP A 231 -3.19 4.01 -13.25
C ASP A 231 -2.41 5.17 -13.89
N MET A 232 -1.07 5.15 -13.80
CA MET A 232 -0.18 6.15 -14.37
C MET A 232 -0.38 7.57 -13.81
N HIS A 233 -0.93 7.70 -12.60
CA HIS A 233 -1.02 9.00 -11.93
C HIS A 233 -0.87 8.92 -10.41
N THR A 234 -1.15 7.78 -9.79
CA THR A 234 -1.05 7.60 -8.34
C THR A 234 0.35 7.17 -7.96
N CYS A 235 0.90 7.80 -6.93
CA CYS A 235 2.16 7.44 -6.30
C CYS A 235 1.94 7.15 -4.81
N GLN A 236 2.55 6.08 -4.33
CA GLN A 236 2.42 5.63 -2.94
C GLN A 236 3.79 5.51 -2.28
N PHE A 237 3.84 5.80 -0.98
CA PHE A 237 5.01 5.60 -0.13
C PHE A 237 4.80 4.36 0.74
N VAL A 238 5.35 3.24 0.30
CA VAL A 238 5.07 1.89 0.84
C VAL A 238 6.28 1.40 1.66
N PRO A 239 6.14 0.66 2.77
CA PRO A 239 7.29 0.08 3.47
C PRO A 239 8.23 -0.68 2.52
N GLN A 240 9.52 -0.33 2.53
CA GLN A 240 10.51 -0.87 1.60
C GLN A 240 10.58 -2.41 1.65
N THR A 241 10.42 -2.97 2.85
CA THR A 241 10.38 -4.42 3.10
C THR A 241 9.25 -5.09 2.31
N ILE A 242 8.05 -4.51 2.31
CA ILE A 242 6.87 -5.03 1.60
C ILE A 242 7.07 -4.85 0.08
N HIS A 243 7.36 -3.62 -0.36
CA HIS A 243 7.49 -3.30 -1.79
C HIS A 243 8.58 -4.13 -2.48
N SER A 244 9.72 -4.38 -1.81
CA SER A 244 10.82 -5.15 -2.40
C SER A 244 10.51 -6.65 -2.51
N TYR A 245 9.62 -7.17 -1.66
CA TYR A 245 9.25 -8.58 -1.61
C TYR A 245 8.24 -8.93 -2.71
N TYR A 246 7.17 -8.14 -2.82
CA TYR A 246 6.09 -8.32 -3.78
C TYR A 246 6.49 -7.76 -5.14
N LYS A 247 6.94 -8.64 -6.04
CA LYS A 247 7.37 -8.26 -7.39
C LYS A 247 6.17 -7.92 -8.26
N HIS A 248 6.31 -6.89 -9.10
CA HIS A 248 5.21 -6.37 -9.91
C HIS A 248 5.70 -5.42 -11.02
N TYR A 249 4.86 -5.25 -12.03
CA TYR A 249 4.88 -4.07 -12.90
C TYR A 249 4.10 -2.96 -12.21
N GLY A 250 4.52 -1.71 -12.44
CA GLY A 250 3.82 -0.52 -11.95
C GLY A 250 3.74 0.55 -13.04
N GLY A 251 3.36 1.76 -12.64
CA GLY A 251 3.06 2.88 -13.53
C GLY A 251 4.16 3.22 -14.53
N ARG A 252 5.45 3.15 -14.14
CA ARG A 252 6.56 3.37 -15.09
C ARG A 252 6.53 2.40 -16.26
N SER A 253 6.20 1.15 -16.00
CA SER A 253 6.13 0.13 -17.03
C SER A 253 4.88 0.30 -17.90
N GLU A 254 3.79 0.78 -17.33
CA GLU A 254 2.59 1.18 -18.09
C GLU A 254 2.89 2.38 -19.01
N CYS A 255 3.55 3.43 -18.50
CA CYS A 255 4.02 4.56 -19.30
C CYS A 255 4.93 4.11 -20.45
N ALA A 256 5.90 3.23 -20.16
CA ALA A 256 6.82 2.72 -21.19
C ALA A 256 6.11 1.86 -22.25
N ALA A 257 5.15 1.04 -21.82
CA ALA A 257 4.33 0.24 -22.74
C ALA A 257 3.45 1.13 -23.62
N LYS A 258 2.84 2.18 -23.04
CA LYS A 258 2.07 3.19 -23.77
C LYS A 258 2.92 3.86 -24.84
N GLU A 259 4.06 4.43 -24.48
CA GLU A 259 4.96 5.13 -25.42
C GLU A 259 5.38 4.21 -26.58
N ARG A 260 5.66 2.93 -26.28
CA ARG A 260 5.99 1.93 -27.30
C ARG A 260 4.82 1.68 -28.25
N LEU A 261 3.61 1.47 -27.74
CA LEU A 261 2.42 1.18 -28.54
C LEU A 261 2.03 2.38 -29.42
N GLU A 262 2.08 3.59 -28.86
CA GLU A 262 1.85 4.83 -29.61
C GLU A 262 2.92 5.02 -30.71
N GLY A 263 4.18 4.75 -30.41
CA GLY A 263 5.27 4.81 -31.39
C GLY A 263 5.14 3.80 -32.53
N MET A 264 4.56 2.61 -32.27
CA MET A 264 4.28 1.60 -33.29
C MET A 264 3.13 2.02 -34.23
N GLY A 265 2.09 2.67 -33.69
CA GLY A 265 0.94 3.14 -34.48
C GLY A 265 1.26 4.27 -35.46
N VAL A 266 2.33 5.05 -35.22
CA VAL A 266 2.78 6.12 -36.14
C VAL A 266 3.57 5.56 -37.34
N GLY A 267 4.13 4.35 -37.23
CA GLY A 267 4.94 3.74 -38.29
C GLY A 267 4.15 3.11 -39.45
N GLU A 268 2.90 2.71 -39.23
CA GLU A 268 2.07 2.04 -40.25
C GLU A 268 1.28 3.00 -41.16
N GLN A 269 1.27 4.31 -40.88
CA GLN A 269 0.59 5.31 -41.72
C GLN A 269 1.49 5.96 -42.79
N GLN A 270 2.71 5.46 -43.01
CA GLN A 270 3.67 6.01 -43.98
C GLN A 270 4.07 5.07 -45.14
N LEU A 271 3.27 4.05 -45.45
CA LEU A 271 3.49 3.18 -46.62
C LEU A 271 2.32 3.19 -47.60
#